data_AF-A0A3B8Q961-F1
#
_entry.id   AF-A0A3B8Q961-F1
#
_cell.length_a   1.000
_cell.length_b   1.000
_cell.length_c   1.000
_cell.angle_alpha   90.00
_cell.angle_beta   90.00
_cell.angle_gamma   90.00
#
_symmetry.space_group_name_H-M   'P 1'
#
loop_
_entity.id
_entity.type
_entity.pdbx_description
1 polymer ?
#
loop_
_entity_poly.entity_id
_entity_poly.type
_entity_poly.pdbx_seq_one_letter_code
_entity_poly.pdbx_strand_id
1 'polypeptide(L)'
;MVSWILCSVGTRAAKPNHSLPQSPIMKKYLLGIFSLALLATLITGINGLRAAPEPGAMEYVTLRWDGRDNTRIIRPNGTVESLATQFANVTRPPRTDDRSFYMNVAMNSLAREGFELAAMTSDDYVFKRAAR
;
A
#
# COMPACT_ATOMS: atom_id res chain seq x y z
N MET A 1 -43.24 -67.37 -63.85
CA MET A 1 -43.00 -66.23 -64.78
C MET A 1 -42.19 -65.20 -64.01
N VAL A 2 -41.26 -64.56 -64.70
CA VAL A 2 -40.04 -63.84 -64.26
C VAL A 2 -40.30 -62.61 -63.38
N SER A 3 -39.23 -62.10 -62.74
CA SER A 3 -38.92 -60.66 -62.53
C SER A 3 -39.13 -60.12 -61.10
N TRP A 4 -38.29 -59.33 -60.42
CA TRP A 4 -36.89 -58.86 -60.48
C TRP A 4 -36.83 -57.74 -59.38
N ILE A 5 -35.62 -57.39 -58.87
CA ILE A 5 -35.19 -55.99 -58.51
C ILE A 5 -35.84 -55.36 -57.24
N LEU A 6 -35.16 -54.79 -56.23
CA LEU A 6 -33.89 -54.06 -56.13
C LEU A 6 -33.45 -54.02 -54.65
N CYS A 7 -32.17 -54.26 -54.38
CA CYS A 7 -31.51 -53.96 -53.11
C CYS A 7 -30.79 -52.62 -53.29
N SER A 8 -31.07 -51.61 -52.45
CA SER A 8 -30.37 -50.33 -52.47
C SER A 8 -29.44 -50.20 -51.27
N VAL A 9 -28.20 -49.86 -51.59
CA VAL A 9 -27.06 -49.62 -50.70
C VAL A 9 -27.07 -48.16 -50.28
N GLY A 10 -26.87 -47.90 -48.98
CA GLY A 10 -26.71 -46.56 -48.42
C GLY A 10 -25.68 -46.56 -47.29
N THR A 11 -24.46 -46.18 -47.61
CA THR A 11 -23.26 -46.15 -46.75
C THR A 11 -23.30 -44.97 -45.75
N ARG A 12 -23.18 -45.24 -44.45
CA ARG A 12 -22.86 -44.22 -43.44
C ARG A 12 -21.36 -44.20 -43.18
N ALA A 13 -20.70 -43.10 -43.54
CA ALA A 13 -19.30 -42.85 -43.21
C ALA A 13 -19.17 -42.51 -41.71
N ALA A 14 -18.43 -43.34 -40.97
CA ALA A 14 -18.11 -43.10 -39.58
C ALA A 14 -16.93 -42.12 -39.46
N LYS A 15 -17.08 -41.10 -38.62
CA LYS A 15 -16.07 -40.08 -38.31
C LYS A 15 -15.10 -40.64 -37.25
N PRO A 16 -13.79 -40.76 -37.50
CA PRO A 16 -12.87 -41.27 -36.50
C PRO A 16 -12.60 -40.21 -35.41
N ASN A 17 -13.05 -40.50 -34.19
CA ASN A 17 -12.68 -39.76 -32.99
C ASN A 17 -11.27 -40.20 -32.55
N HIS A 18 -10.26 -39.37 -32.81
CA HIS A 18 -8.92 -39.55 -32.24
C HIS A 18 -8.89 -38.95 -30.83
N SER A 19 -9.33 -39.70 -29.82
CA SER A 19 -8.98 -39.40 -28.43
C SER A 19 -7.54 -39.88 -28.19
N LEU A 20 -6.62 -38.94 -27.96
CA LEU A 20 -5.26 -39.27 -27.58
C LEU A 20 -5.27 -40.02 -26.23
N PRO A 21 -4.48 -41.10 -26.09
CA PRO A 21 -4.43 -41.89 -24.86
C PRO A 21 -3.83 -41.04 -23.74
N GLN A 22 -4.67 -40.57 -22.83
CA GLN A 22 -4.22 -39.91 -21.60
C GLN A 22 -3.60 -40.96 -20.68
N SER A 23 -2.28 -41.11 -20.72
CA SER A 23 -1.60 -41.99 -19.78
C SER A 23 -1.70 -41.42 -18.36
N PRO A 24 -2.09 -42.22 -17.35
CA PRO A 24 -2.28 -41.76 -15.97
C PRO A 24 -0.98 -41.29 -15.29
N ILE A 25 0.16 -41.58 -15.92
CA ILE A 25 1.50 -41.21 -15.47
C ILE A 25 1.74 -39.71 -15.64
N MET A 26 1.23 -39.09 -16.71
CA MET A 26 1.46 -37.67 -17.00
C MET A 26 0.75 -36.73 -16.01
N LYS A 27 -0.37 -37.17 -15.43
CA LYS A 27 -1.14 -36.41 -14.43
C LYS A 27 -0.38 -36.23 -13.11
N LYS A 28 0.45 -37.21 -12.72
CA LYS A 28 1.25 -37.14 -11.48
C LYS A 28 2.37 -36.10 -11.57
N TYR A 29 3.03 -36.00 -12.72
CA TYR A 29 4.06 -34.98 -12.95
C TYR A 29 3.46 -33.57 -13.06
N LEU A 30 2.30 -33.42 -13.70
CA LEU A 30 1.57 -32.15 -13.77
C LEU A 30 1.16 -31.64 -12.38
N LEU A 31 0.68 -32.53 -11.50
CA LEU A 31 0.33 -32.18 -10.12
C LEU A 31 1.57 -31.77 -9.29
N GLY A 32 2.71 -32.44 -9.50
CA GLY A 32 3.97 -32.10 -8.82
C GLY A 32 4.55 -30.74 -9.24
N ILE A 33 4.44 -30.38 -10.52
CA ILE A 33 4.89 -29.07 -11.00
C ILE A 33 3.99 -27.95 -10.45
N PHE A 34 2.69 -28.19 -10.38
CA PHE A 34 1.74 -27.22 -9.84
C PHE A 34 1.94 -26.96 -8.35
N SER A 35 2.25 -28.01 -7.56
CA SER A 35 2.53 -27.84 -6.12
C SER A 35 3.83 -27.07 -5.87
N LEU A 36 4.87 -27.31 -6.68
CA LEU A 36 6.12 -26.54 -6.62
C LEU A 36 5.92 -25.07 -6.99
N ALA A 37 5.14 -24.77 -8.03
CA ALA A 37 4.82 -23.40 -8.42
C ALA A 37 4.02 -22.65 -7.35
N LEU A 38 3.08 -23.34 -6.69
CA LEU A 38 2.28 -22.78 -5.60
C LEU A 38 3.12 -22.53 -4.35
N LEU A 39 4.07 -23.42 -4.06
CA LEU A 39 5.02 -23.24 -2.96
C LEU A 39 5.97 -22.05 -3.23
N ALA A 40 6.45 -21.91 -4.45
CA ALA A 40 7.32 -20.79 -4.85
C ALA A 40 6.60 -19.43 -4.74
N THR A 41 5.34 -19.36 -5.15
CA THR A 41 4.50 -18.15 -5.01
C THR A 41 4.17 -17.84 -3.55
N LEU A 42 3.96 -18.85 -2.72
CA LEU A 42 3.76 -18.67 -1.28
C LEU A 42 5.03 -18.11 -0.61
N ILE A 43 6.21 -18.65 -0.95
CA ILE A 43 7.49 -18.20 -0.39
C ILE A 43 7.81 -16.76 -0.80
N THR A 44 7.61 -16.39 -2.07
CA THR A 44 7.83 -15.00 -2.53
C THR A 44 6.80 -14.04 -1.95
N GLY A 45 5.54 -14.45 -1.82
CA GLY A 45 4.49 -13.64 -1.17
C GLY A 45 4.78 -13.34 0.30
N ILE A 46 5.28 -14.31 1.07
CA ILE A 46 5.65 -14.12 2.48
C ILE A 46 6.87 -13.20 2.61
N ASN A 47 7.85 -13.30 1.72
CA ASN A 47 9.03 -12.43 1.74
C ASN A 47 8.70 -10.99 1.32
N GLY A 48 7.73 -10.78 0.42
CA GLY A 48 7.23 -9.45 0.07
C GLY A 48 6.54 -8.73 1.25
N LEU A 49 5.91 -9.48 2.15
CA LEU A 49 5.32 -8.95 3.40
C LEU A 49 6.38 -8.67 4.48
N ARG A 50 7.61 -9.16 4.32
CA ARG A 50 8.72 -9.04 5.28
C ARG A 50 9.71 -7.93 4.96
N ALA A 51 9.48 -7.15 3.91
CA ALA A 51 10.11 -5.85 3.79
C ALA A 51 9.49 -4.91 4.85
N ALA A 52 9.78 -5.20 6.12
CA ALA A 52 9.74 -4.17 7.14
C ALA A 52 10.65 -3.06 6.62
N PRO A 53 10.19 -1.79 6.61
CA PRO A 53 11.08 -0.70 6.29
C PRO A 53 12.31 -0.87 7.19
N GLU A 54 13.50 -1.01 6.58
CA GLU A 54 14.76 -0.75 7.29
C GLU A 54 14.53 0.46 8.18
N PRO A 55 15.02 0.49 9.44
CA PRO A 55 14.98 1.71 10.24
C PRO A 55 15.84 2.76 9.54
N GLY A 56 15.26 3.38 8.50
CA GLY A 56 15.79 4.52 7.81
C GLY A 56 15.99 5.61 8.85
N ALA A 57 17.02 6.42 8.64
CA ALA A 57 17.28 7.55 9.51
C ALA A 57 15.96 8.30 9.75
N MET A 58 15.63 8.59 11.00
CA MET A 58 14.40 9.32 11.33
C MET A 58 14.76 10.79 11.44
N GLU A 59 14.00 11.64 10.74
CA GLU A 59 14.05 13.08 10.91
C GLU A 59 13.08 13.49 12.00
N TYR A 60 13.53 14.38 12.89
CA TYR A 60 12.70 14.93 13.96
C TYR A 60 12.52 16.44 13.81
N VAL A 61 11.29 16.89 14.03
CA VAL A 61 10.93 18.31 14.06
C VAL A 61 10.27 18.62 15.38
N THR A 62 10.63 19.75 15.99
CA THR A 62 9.99 20.21 17.23
C THR A 62 9.21 21.48 16.96
N LEU A 63 7.92 21.48 17.26
CA LEU A 63 7.08 22.66 17.27
C LEU A 63 6.97 23.14 18.73
N ARG A 64 7.56 24.29 19.03
CA ARG A 64 7.57 24.88 20.37
C ARG A 64 6.57 26.03 20.45
N TRP A 65 5.66 25.92 21.41
CA TRP A 65 4.72 26.99 21.78
C TRP A 65 5.40 28.00 22.71
N ASP A 66 5.25 29.28 22.42
CA ASP A 66 5.76 30.39 23.23
C ASP A 66 4.87 31.64 23.06
N GLY A 67 3.57 31.40 22.86
CA GLY A 67 2.61 32.42 22.39
C GLY A 67 2.55 32.53 20.87
N ARG A 68 1.52 33.22 20.37
CA ARG A 68 1.24 33.34 18.94
C ARG A 68 2.43 33.89 18.13
N ASP A 69 3.12 34.88 18.68
CA ASP A 69 4.18 35.59 17.95
C ASP A 69 5.57 34.96 18.09
N ASN A 70 5.78 34.04 19.06
CA ASN A 70 7.07 33.39 19.29
C ASN A 70 7.06 31.87 19.04
N THR A 71 5.93 31.33 18.58
CA THR A 71 5.84 29.91 18.20
C THR A 71 6.78 29.62 17.04
N ARG A 72 7.56 28.54 17.19
CA ARG A 72 8.66 28.21 16.28
C ARG A 72 8.72 26.73 15.94
N ILE A 73 9.15 26.43 14.71
CA ILE A 73 9.48 25.08 14.25
C ILE A 73 11.00 24.95 14.21
N ILE A 74 11.53 23.95 14.91
CA ILE A 74 12.95 23.59 14.91
C ILE A 74 13.11 22.40 13.98
N ARG A 75 13.80 22.60 12.86
CA ARG A 75 14.01 21.61 11.79
C ARG A 75 15.21 20.68 12.10
N PRO A 76 15.32 19.53 11.41
CA PRO A 76 16.40 18.56 11.66
C PRO A 76 17.80 19.12 11.37
N ASN A 77 17.91 20.07 10.44
CA ASN A 77 19.14 20.77 10.10
C ASN A 77 19.51 21.90 11.09
N GLY A 78 18.75 22.07 12.17
CA GLY A 78 18.95 23.12 13.17
C GLY A 78 18.37 24.48 12.79
N THR A 79 17.71 24.62 11.64
CA THR A 79 17.04 25.89 11.30
C THR A 79 15.79 26.09 12.15
N VAL A 80 15.58 27.33 12.57
CA VAL A 80 14.41 27.72 13.37
C VAL A 80 13.53 28.63 12.54
N GLU A 81 12.31 28.19 12.28
CA GLU A 81 11.30 28.92 11.50
C GLU A 81 10.26 29.52 12.45
N SER A 82 10.00 30.83 12.36
CA SER A 82 8.91 31.47 13.10
C SER A 82 7.58 31.31 12.37
N LEU A 83 6.52 31.02 13.14
CA LEU A 83 5.16 30.90 12.62
C LEU A 83 4.31 32.17 12.77
N ALA A 84 4.86 33.25 13.32
CA ALA A 84 4.13 34.48 13.60
C ALA A 84 3.40 35.03 12.37
N THR A 85 4.08 35.08 11.22
CA THR A 85 3.51 35.57 9.96
C THR A 85 2.41 34.66 9.41
N GLN A 86 2.53 33.34 9.63
CA GLN A 86 1.51 32.38 9.21
C GLN A 86 0.26 32.52 10.09
N PHE A 87 0.44 32.69 11.40
CA PHE A 87 -0.64 32.89 12.35
C PHE A 87 -1.31 34.26 12.24
N ALA A 88 -0.60 35.27 11.72
CA ALA A 88 -1.18 36.59 11.44
C ALA A 88 -2.38 36.50 10.49
N ASN A 89 -2.33 35.57 9.53
CA ASN A 89 -3.36 35.38 8.50
C ASN A 89 -4.51 34.46 8.94
N VAL A 90 -4.46 33.90 10.16
CA VAL A 90 -5.47 32.97 10.66
C VAL A 90 -6.18 33.57 11.87
N THR A 91 -7.47 33.86 11.69
CA THR A 91 -8.35 34.36 12.74
C THR A 91 -8.88 33.20 13.56
N ARG A 92 -8.56 33.19 14.87
CA ARG A 92 -9.13 32.24 15.83
C ARG A 92 -10.61 32.56 16.09
N PRO A 93 -11.51 31.55 16.15
CA PRO A 93 -12.86 31.74 16.64
C PRO A 93 -12.92 32.28 18.09
N PRO A 94 -13.96 33.04 18.46
CA PRO A 94 -14.15 33.43 19.85
C PRO A 94 -14.37 32.20 20.73
N ARG A 95 -13.88 32.25 21.98
CA ARG A 95 -13.98 31.19 23.02
C ARG A 95 -13.08 29.95 22.84
N THR A 96 -12.31 29.85 21.76
CA THR A 96 -11.32 28.76 21.61
C THR A 96 -10.03 29.12 22.35
N ASP A 97 -9.35 28.15 22.95
CA ASP A 97 -8.02 28.37 23.52
C ASP A 97 -7.01 28.74 22.41
N ASP A 98 -6.22 29.80 22.62
CA ASP A 98 -5.28 30.32 21.61
C ASP A 98 -4.25 29.26 21.21
N ARG A 99 -3.63 28.68 22.23
CA ARG A 99 -2.59 27.69 22.06
C ARG A 99 -3.09 26.49 21.27
N SER A 100 -4.18 25.89 21.72
CA SER A 100 -4.75 24.69 21.10
C SER A 100 -5.10 24.94 19.63
N PHE A 101 -5.67 26.11 19.32
CA PHE A 101 -6.00 26.48 17.95
C PHE A 101 -4.76 26.61 17.06
N TYR A 102 -3.80 27.45 17.45
CA TYR A 102 -2.62 27.73 16.61
C TYR A 102 -1.68 26.53 16.50
N MET A 103 -1.52 25.75 17.57
CA MET A 103 -0.73 24.51 17.52
C MET A 103 -1.37 23.47 16.61
N ASN A 104 -2.70 23.38 16.54
CA ASN A 104 -3.39 22.51 15.57
C ASN A 104 -3.20 22.98 14.12
N VAL A 105 -3.20 24.29 13.87
CA VAL A 105 -2.90 24.85 12.54
C VAL A 105 -1.48 24.47 12.11
N ALA A 106 -0.49 24.65 12.99
CA ALA A 106 0.90 24.27 12.74
C ALA A 106 1.10 22.75 12.61
N MET A 107 0.38 21.95 13.40
CA MET A 107 0.39 20.49 13.27
C MET A 107 -0.11 20.06 11.88
N ASN A 108 -1.18 20.68 11.39
CA ASN A 108 -1.71 20.38 10.06
C ASN A 108 -0.73 20.75 8.94
N SER A 109 0.05 21.82 9.07
CA SER A 109 1.09 22.14 8.08
C SER A 109 2.22 21.10 8.10
N LEU A 110 2.66 20.66 9.27
CA LEU A 110 3.65 19.58 9.39
C LEU A 110 3.13 18.24 8.85
N ALA A 111 1.87 17.92 9.11
CA ALA A 111 1.23 16.71 8.57
C ALA A 111 1.20 16.72 7.03
N ARG A 112 0.98 17.88 6.40
CA ARG A 112 1.07 18.02 4.93
C ARG A 112 2.47 17.77 4.38
N GLU A 113 3.51 17.99 5.18
CA GLU A 113 4.90 17.66 4.84
C GLU A 113 5.24 16.18 5.07
N GLY A 114 4.30 15.38 5.59
CA GLY A 114 4.48 13.96 5.90
C GLY A 114 5.14 13.70 7.26
N PHE A 115 5.10 14.67 8.17
CA PHE A 115 5.50 14.48 9.56
C PHE A 115 4.35 13.90 10.39
N GLU A 116 4.67 12.93 11.23
CA GLU A 116 3.75 12.29 12.16
C GLU A 116 4.06 12.68 13.60
N LEU A 117 3.04 12.88 14.43
CA LEU A 117 3.22 13.23 15.83
C LEU A 117 3.87 12.05 16.59
N ALA A 118 5.01 12.30 17.22
CA ALA A 118 5.77 11.31 17.96
C ALA A 118 5.57 11.44 19.48
N ALA A 119 5.62 12.67 19.99
CA ALA A 119 5.46 12.96 21.41
C ALA A 119 4.89 14.37 21.62
N MET A 120 4.28 14.57 22.78
CA MET A 120 3.69 15.85 23.16
C MET A 120 4.04 16.17 24.61
N THR A 121 4.49 17.39 24.85
CA THR A 121 4.73 17.93 26.19
C THR A 121 3.85 19.15 26.44
N SER A 122 3.99 19.74 27.62
CA SER A 122 3.28 20.96 27.98
C SER A 122 3.65 22.13 27.11
N ASP A 123 4.70 22.14 26.28
CA ASP A 123 5.10 23.30 25.46
C ASP A 123 5.60 22.91 24.06
N ASP A 124 6.11 21.68 23.92
CA ASP A 124 6.72 21.18 22.69
C ASP A 124 5.95 19.99 22.12
N TYR A 125 5.71 20.02 20.81
CA TYR A 125 5.20 18.89 20.04
C TYR A 125 6.34 18.37 19.17
N VAL A 126 6.65 17.08 19.32
CA VAL A 126 7.72 16.43 18.57
C VAL A 126 7.11 15.59 17.48
N PHE A 127 7.58 15.80 16.26
CA PHE A 127 7.17 15.08 15.06
C PHE A 127 8.33 14.28 14.50
N LYS A 128 8.01 13.18 13.81
CA LYS A 128 8.98 12.32 13.14
C LYS A 128 8.57 12.01 11.70
N ARG A 129 9.54 11.70 10.87
CA ARG A 129 9.36 11.27 9.48
C ARG A 129 10.53 10.38 9.08
N ALA A 130 10.31 9.43 8.18
CA ALA A 130 11.41 8.70 7.54
C ALA A 130 12.26 9.67 6.71
N ALA A 131 13.57 9.75 6.97
CA ALA A 131 14.49 10.57 6.19
C ALA A 131 14.41 10.17 4.71
N ARG A 132 14.43 11.18 3.85
CA ARG A 132 14.37 11.01 2.40
C ARG A 132 15.75 10.74 1.81
#